data_AF-A0AA39NRU5-F1
#
_entry.id   AF-A0AA39NRU5-F1
#
_cell.length_a   1.000
_cell.length_b   1.000
_cell.length_c   1.000
_cell.angle_alpha   90.00
_cell.angle_beta   90.00
_cell.angle_gamma   90.00
#
_symmetry.space_group_name_H-M   'P 1'
#
loop_
_entity.id
_entity.type
_entity.pdbx_description
1 polymer ?
#
loop_
_entity_poly.entity_id
_entity_poly.type
_entity_poly.pdbx_seq_one_letter_code
_entity_poly.pdbx_strand_id
1 'polypeptide(L)'
;MSTRPRRTTRSAASSKLPQYTAAASKSSHDGPNLQFLLKNPRSALTKLDISTIFNAEIWSSLSEDSRAILSTLLPPTAFYGYQQSIDASHPSKDTSASSSLSSSGTLDPSVFTDAHFLSAAHTFQDHIFSGWTSDSHTAKVEKSKQGIRDGTLSAPYKDEEWDNQNRNDAQWLTLPESSTRAGQAAEVKFTDLVHNAIIQVGDLISYKRNFTNGNIVIEKDALVQSIDRRTKSVTLLLPNGTTQHLPAVLLGRVPGDPDDSIRSMTIMSPSMLETGLLDIDGRVERGKRPNGNAWKSFTLWRWKNGNEELFGLDERGGRESHGTLFYIRGCFYHDR
;
A
#
# COMPACT_ATOMS: atom_id res chain seq x y z
N MET A 1 -47.21 24.40 34.37
CA MET A 1 -47.21 24.21 32.91
C MET A 1 -46.93 22.75 32.59
N SER A 2 -47.74 22.19 31.67
CA SER A 2 -47.59 20.91 30.94
C SER A 2 -47.58 19.61 31.78
N THR A 3 -48.73 19.11 32.27
CA THR A 3 -49.65 18.15 31.61
C THR A 3 -49.00 16.88 31.05
N ARG A 4 -49.00 15.83 31.89
CA ARG A 4 -49.09 14.42 31.50
C ARG A 4 -50.56 14.00 31.66
N PRO A 5 -51.23 13.48 30.62
CA PRO A 5 -51.84 12.14 30.70
C PRO A 5 -51.92 11.50 29.27
N ARG A 6 -52.41 10.31 28.94
CA ARG A 6 -52.97 9.12 29.58
C ARG A 6 -52.89 7.98 28.54
N ARG A 7 -52.86 6.73 29.00
CA ARG A 7 -53.05 5.50 28.22
C ARG A 7 -54.54 5.14 28.16
N THR A 8 -55.04 4.64 27.01
CA THR A 8 -56.18 3.69 26.81
C THR A 8 -56.58 3.68 25.31
N THR A 9 -57.05 2.63 24.61
CA THR A 9 -57.14 1.15 24.69
C THR A 9 -57.80 0.66 23.37
N ARG A 10 -57.41 -0.53 22.86
CA ARG A 10 -58.12 -1.44 21.89
C ARG A 10 -58.35 -0.93 20.45
N SER A 11 -58.35 -1.75 19.39
CA SER A 11 -58.66 -3.18 19.21
C SER A 11 -58.06 -3.75 17.91
N ALA A 12 -57.96 -5.08 17.84
CA ALA A 12 -57.52 -5.85 16.68
C ALA A 12 -58.53 -5.86 15.51
N ALA A 13 -58.03 -5.89 14.27
CA ALA A 13 -58.69 -6.57 13.15
C ALA A 13 -57.78 -6.74 11.92
N SER A 14 -57.67 -8.00 11.51
CA SER A 14 -57.70 -8.51 10.14
C SER A 14 -56.48 -8.34 9.21
N SER A 15 -55.79 -9.46 9.06
CA SER A 15 -55.02 -9.87 7.90
C SER A 15 -55.77 -9.61 6.58
N LYS A 16 -55.19 -8.80 5.70
CA LYS A 16 -55.51 -8.83 4.26
C LYS A 16 -54.20 -8.87 3.47
N LEU A 17 -54.02 -10.00 2.78
CA LEU A 17 -53.11 -10.15 1.64
C LEU A 17 -53.33 -8.98 0.68
N PRO A 18 -52.28 -8.31 0.18
CA PRO A 18 -52.46 -7.41 -0.95
C PRO A 18 -52.82 -8.25 -2.18
N GLN A 19 -54.09 -8.15 -2.58
CA GLN A 19 -54.60 -8.62 -3.85
C GLN A 19 -53.80 -7.97 -4.98
N TYR A 20 -53.26 -8.81 -5.87
CA TYR A 20 -52.76 -8.38 -7.16
C TYR A 20 -53.90 -7.78 -7.97
N THR A 21 -53.91 -6.45 -8.10
CA THR A 21 -54.67 -5.79 -9.15
C THR A 21 -53.86 -5.90 -10.44
N ALA A 22 -54.26 -6.82 -11.32
CA ALA A 22 -53.79 -6.88 -12.69
C ALA A 22 -54.28 -5.63 -13.45
N ALA A 23 -53.46 -4.58 -13.44
CA ALA A 23 -53.60 -3.49 -14.39
C ALA A 23 -52.94 -3.94 -15.69
N ALA A 24 -53.76 -4.27 -16.69
CA ALA A 24 -53.33 -4.50 -18.05
C ALA A 24 -52.70 -3.22 -18.61
N SER A 25 -51.37 -3.10 -18.54
CA SER A 25 -50.62 -2.09 -19.28
C SER A 25 -50.29 -2.64 -20.66
N LYS A 26 -50.80 -1.93 -21.67
CA LYS A 26 -50.56 -2.13 -23.10
C LYS A 26 -49.09 -2.43 -23.39
N SER A 27 -48.88 -3.42 -24.26
CA SER A 27 -47.61 -3.81 -24.85
C SER A 27 -46.91 -2.64 -25.57
N SER A 28 -45.98 -1.98 -24.89
CA SER A 28 -44.87 -1.29 -25.53
C SER A 28 -43.67 -2.22 -25.51
N HIS A 29 -43.10 -2.50 -26.67
CA HIS A 29 -41.97 -3.41 -26.90
C HIS A 29 -40.63 -2.82 -26.40
N ASP A 30 -40.64 -2.10 -25.27
CA ASP A 30 -39.46 -1.57 -24.60
C ASP A 30 -39.47 -2.14 -23.19
N GLY A 31 -38.73 -3.24 -23.00
CA GLY A 31 -38.34 -3.68 -21.67
C GLY A 31 -37.60 -2.56 -20.94
N PRO A 32 -37.41 -2.66 -19.61
CA PRO A 32 -36.57 -1.71 -18.89
C PRO A 32 -35.24 -1.52 -19.64
N ASN A 33 -34.98 -0.27 -20.08
CA ASN A 33 -33.85 0.08 -20.92
C ASN A 33 -32.58 -0.63 -20.41
N LEU A 34 -32.03 -1.55 -21.20
CA LEU A 34 -30.95 -2.45 -20.77
C LEU A 34 -29.71 -1.67 -20.30
N GLN A 35 -29.46 -0.50 -20.91
CA GLN A 35 -28.42 0.42 -20.45
C GLN A 35 -28.72 0.97 -19.05
N PHE A 36 -29.97 1.34 -18.79
CA PHE A 36 -30.38 1.79 -17.45
C PHE A 36 -30.22 0.66 -16.42
N LEU A 37 -30.58 -0.57 -16.78
CA LEU A 37 -30.45 -1.70 -15.87
C LEU A 37 -29.00 -2.01 -15.50
N LEU A 38 -28.09 -1.99 -16.48
CA LEU A 38 -26.70 -2.41 -16.30
C LEU A 38 -25.76 -1.29 -15.83
N LYS A 39 -26.14 -0.01 -16.01
CA LYS A 39 -25.26 1.13 -15.70
C LYS A 39 -25.76 2.03 -14.58
N ASN A 40 -27.04 1.96 -14.21
CA ASN A 40 -27.60 2.87 -13.21
C ASN A 40 -27.54 2.24 -11.80
N PRO A 41 -26.95 2.93 -10.80
CA PRO A 41 -26.98 2.51 -9.39
C PRO A 41 -28.39 2.27 -8.82
N ARG A 42 -29.40 2.97 -9.36
CA ARG A 42 -30.81 2.87 -8.96
C ARG A 42 -31.58 1.80 -9.74
N SER A 43 -30.89 0.99 -10.55
CA SER A 43 -31.48 -0.13 -11.27
C SER A 43 -32.20 -1.10 -10.33
N ALA A 44 -33.21 -1.79 -10.84
CA ALA A 44 -33.86 -2.88 -10.11
C ALA A 44 -32.89 -4.04 -9.83
N LEU A 45 -31.86 -4.21 -10.67
CA LEU A 45 -30.85 -5.27 -10.52
C LEU A 45 -30.04 -5.15 -9.23
N THR A 46 -29.92 -3.98 -8.61
CA THR A 46 -29.17 -3.83 -7.34
C THR A 46 -29.98 -4.23 -6.10
N LYS A 47 -31.29 -4.45 -6.25
CA LYS A 47 -32.21 -4.77 -5.15
C LYS A 47 -32.73 -6.21 -5.18
N LEU A 48 -32.59 -6.88 -6.33
CA LEU A 48 -33.01 -8.26 -6.51
C LEU A 48 -31.92 -9.21 -6.03
N ASP A 49 -32.32 -10.40 -5.59
CA ASP A 49 -31.38 -11.48 -5.34
C ASP A 49 -30.88 -12.05 -6.67
N ILE A 50 -29.58 -11.94 -6.92
CA ILE A 50 -28.97 -12.32 -8.20
C ILE A 50 -29.07 -13.82 -8.48
N SER A 51 -29.19 -14.66 -7.45
CA SER A 51 -29.37 -16.11 -7.58
C SER A 51 -30.72 -16.47 -8.20
N THR A 52 -31.72 -15.59 -8.06
CA THR A 52 -33.04 -15.75 -8.71
C THR A 52 -33.00 -15.40 -10.19
N ILE A 53 -31.95 -14.71 -10.64
CA ILE A 53 -31.76 -14.26 -12.03
C ILE A 53 -30.82 -15.21 -12.78
N PHE A 54 -29.73 -15.64 -12.14
CA PHE A 54 -28.79 -16.60 -12.72
C PHE A 54 -29.01 -17.97 -12.09
N ASN A 55 -29.88 -18.77 -12.70
CA ASN A 55 -30.13 -20.15 -12.29
C ASN A 55 -30.31 -21.08 -13.49
N ALA A 56 -30.29 -22.39 -13.20
CA ALA A 56 -30.38 -23.44 -14.21
C ALA A 56 -31.73 -23.44 -14.97
N GLU A 57 -32.81 -23.01 -14.33
CA GLU A 57 -34.14 -22.92 -14.95
C GLU A 57 -34.17 -21.84 -16.04
N ILE A 58 -33.66 -20.65 -15.70
CA ILE A 58 -33.54 -19.52 -16.64
C ILE A 58 -32.56 -19.88 -17.75
N TRP A 59 -31.43 -20.52 -17.43
CA TRP A 59 -30.50 -21.01 -18.45
C TRP A 59 -31.18 -21.96 -19.45
N SER A 60 -32.02 -22.88 -18.96
CA SER A 60 -32.76 -23.82 -19.80
C SER A 60 -33.83 -23.16 -20.66
N SER A 61 -34.30 -21.97 -20.26
CA SER A 61 -35.26 -21.17 -21.03
C SER A 61 -34.64 -20.37 -22.20
N LEU A 62 -33.30 -20.25 -22.25
CA LEU A 62 -32.60 -19.53 -23.30
C LEU A 62 -32.54 -20.32 -24.61
N SER A 63 -32.47 -19.61 -25.74
CA SER A 63 -32.28 -20.25 -27.05
C SER A 63 -30.93 -20.99 -27.13
N GLU A 64 -30.85 -21.99 -28.00
CA GLU A 64 -29.62 -22.75 -28.22
C GLU A 64 -28.47 -21.85 -28.67
N ASP A 65 -28.72 -20.91 -29.58
CA ASP A 65 -27.72 -19.92 -30.03
C ASP A 65 -27.21 -19.04 -28.87
N SER A 66 -28.11 -18.59 -27.98
CA SER A 66 -27.73 -17.77 -26.82
C SER A 66 -26.89 -18.58 -25.85
N ARG A 67 -27.25 -19.83 -25.59
CA ARG A 67 -26.48 -20.74 -24.74
C ARG A 67 -25.11 -21.04 -25.33
N ALA A 68 -25.00 -21.21 -26.66
CA ALA A 68 -23.73 -21.41 -27.34
C ALA A 68 -22.79 -20.21 -27.14
N ILE A 69 -23.29 -18.99 -27.34
CA ILE A 69 -22.52 -17.76 -27.11
C ILE A 69 -22.10 -17.64 -25.64
N LEU A 70 -23.04 -17.79 -24.71
CA LEU A 70 -22.75 -17.68 -23.28
C LEU A 70 -21.76 -18.75 -22.79
N SER A 71 -21.80 -19.95 -23.37
CA SER A 71 -20.85 -21.02 -23.06
C SER A 71 -19.42 -20.67 -23.43
N THR A 72 -19.19 -19.78 -24.41
CA THR A 72 -17.84 -19.28 -24.73
C THR A 72 -17.27 -18.34 -23.66
N LEU A 73 -18.13 -17.76 -22.82
CA LEU A 73 -17.75 -16.81 -21.77
C LEU A 73 -17.57 -17.47 -20.40
N LEU A 74 -18.04 -18.70 -20.24
CA LEU A 74 -17.91 -19.44 -18.99
C LEU A 74 -16.52 -20.06 -18.85
N PRO A 75 -16.00 -20.19 -17.62
CA PRO A 75 -14.73 -20.86 -17.40
C PRO A 75 -14.82 -22.33 -17.84
N PRO A 76 -13.72 -22.94 -18.33
CA PRO A 76 -13.72 -24.34 -18.72
C PRO A 76 -14.20 -25.30 -17.62
N THR A 77 -13.99 -24.94 -16.35
CA THR A 77 -14.44 -25.69 -15.17
C THR A 77 -15.95 -25.79 -15.02
N ALA A 78 -16.73 -24.98 -15.74
CA ALA A 78 -18.19 -25.01 -15.70
C ALA A 78 -18.79 -26.22 -16.45
N PHE A 79 -17.98 -26.96 -17.21
CA PHE A 79 -18.43 -28.05 -18.06
C PHE A 79 -17.97 -29.40 -17.51
N TYR A 80 -18.83 -30.43 -17.56
CA TYR A 80 -18.50 -31.78 -17.08
C TYR A 80 -17.27 -32.40 -17.76
N GLY A 81 -16.92 -31.95 -18.96
CA GLY A 81 -15.76 -32.43 -19.72
C GLY A 81 -14.42 -31.82 -19.29
N TYR A 82 -14.39 -30.96 -18.28
CA TYR A 82 -13.14 -30.34 -17.84
C TYR A 82 -12.20 -31.36 -17.18
N GLN A 83 -10.98 -31.42 -17.70
CA GLN A 83 -9.87 -32.12 -17.06
C GLN A 83 -8.79 -31.12 -16.68
N GLN A 84 -8.44 -31.10 -15.39
CA GLN A 84 -7.34 -30.30 -14.90
C GLN A 84 -6.05 -30.78 -15.57
N SER A 85 -5.42 -29.89 -16.34
CA SER A 85 -4.15 -30.18 -16.99
C SER A 85 -3.06 -29.29 -16.44
N ILE A 86 -1.87 -29.86 -16.34
CA ILE A 86 -0.67 -29.15 -15.93
C ILE A 86 -0.17 -28.34 -17.14
N ASP A 87 0.25 -27.10 -16.87
CA ASP A 87 0.79 -26.20 -17.90
C ASP A 87 1.96 -26.84 -18.66
N ALA A 88 2.07 -26.54 -19.96
CA ALA A 88 3.11 -27.10 -20.83
C ALA A 88 4.54 -26.82 -20.34
N SER A 89 4.76 -25.73 -19.62
CA SER A 89 6.06 -25.35 -19.07
C SER A 89 6.37 -25.94 -17.69
N HIS A 90 5.45 -26.70 -17.09
CA HIS A 90 5.63 -27.22 -15.75
C HIS A 90 6.51 -28.49 -15.75
N PRO A 91 7.52 -28.60 -14.88
CA PRO A 91 8.49 -29.69 -14.89
C PRO A 91 7.91 -31.09 -14.59
N SER A 92 6.69 -31.15 -14.05
CA SER A 92 5.97 -32.41 -13.76
C SER A 92 5.00 -32.85 -14.88
N LYS A 93 5.02 -32.22 -16.06
CA LYS A 93 4.14 -32.61 -17.16
C LYS A 93 4.72 -33.81 -17.91
N ASP A 94 4.10 -34.98 -17.74
CA ASP A 94 4.38 -36.15 -18.57
C ASP A 94 4.05 -35.84 -20.04
N THR A 95 4.99 -36.12 -20.93
CA THR A 95 4.97 -35.79 -22.37
C THR A 95 3.94 -36.59 -23.19
N SER A 96 3.10 -37.39 -22.53
CA SER A 96 2.16 -38.33 -23.15
C SER A 96 0.68 -37.88 -23.10
N ALA A 97 0.34 -36.81 -22.37
CA ALA A 97 -1.03 -36.32 -22.27
C ALA A 97 -1.23 -35.02 -23.06
N SER A 98 -1.74 -35.15 -24.29
CA SER A 98 -2.23 -34.02 -25.08
C SER A 98 -3.53 -33.49 -24.46
N SER A 99 -3.42 -32.48 -23.61
CA SER A 99 -4.56 -31.78 -23.01
C SER A 99 -5.21 -30.84 -24.03
N SER A 100 -6.28 -31.28 -24.68
CA SER A 100 -7.15 -30.40 -25.45
C SER A 100 -8.15 -29.72 -24.53
N LEU A 101 -8.05 -28.39 -24.37
CA LEU A 101 -9.13 -27.58 -23.80
C LEU A 101 -10.29 -27.54 -24.81
N SER A 102 -11.15 -28.56 -24.81
CA SER A 102 -12.43 -28.50 -25.50
C SER A 102 -13.48 -27.95 -24.52
N SER A 103 -13.88 -26.69 -24.68
CA SER A 103 -15.01 -26.08 -23.98
C SER A 103 -16.38 -26.56 -24.48
N SER A 104 -16.41 -27.51 -25.42
CA SER A 104 -17.64 -28.20 -25.85
C SER A 104 -17.96 -29.35 -24.91
N GLY A 105 -18.60 -29.04 -23.80
CA GLY A 105 -19.19 -30.01 -22.90
C GLY A 105 -20.60 -29.60 -22.49
N THR A 106 -21.38 -30.55 -21.98
CA THR A 106 -22.61 -30.22 -21.27
C THR A 106 -22.27 -29.38 -20.04
N LEU A 107 -22.95 -28.24 -19.88
CA LEU A 107 -22.80 -27.36 -18.71
C LEU A 107 -23.25 -28.11 -17.45
N ASP A 108 -22.47 -28.03 -16.37
CA ASP A 108 -22.90 -28.51 -15.06
C ASP A 108 -23.85 -27.49 -14.42
N PRO A 109 -25.14 -27.83 -14.15
CA PRO A 109 -26.07 -26.92 -13.50
C PRO A 109 -25.63 -26.44 -12.11
N SER A 110 -24.72 -27.18 -11.46
CA SER A 110 -24.16 -26.82 -10.15
C SER A 110 -23.38 -25.49 -10.19
N VAL A 111 -22.92 -25.05 -11.38
CA VAL A 111 -22.19 -23.79 -11.57
C VAL A 111 -22.96 -22.58 -11.06
N PHE A 112 -24.30 -22.58 -11.20
CA PHE A 112 -25.14 -21.45 -10.74
C PHE A 112 -25.26 -21.38 -9.22
N THR A 113 -24.93 -22.47 -8.53
CA THR A 113 -24.89 -22.55 -7.06
C THR A 113 -23.47 -22.51 -6.51
N ASP A 114 -22.46 -22.47 -7.38
CA ASP A 114 -21.06 -22.41 -6.95
C ASP A 114 -20.76 -21.09 -6.23
N ALA A 115 -19.95 -21.20 -5.17
CA ALA A 115 -19.60 -20.07 -4.33
C ALA A 115 -18.85 -18.99 -5.12
N HIS A 116 -17.97 -19.38 -6.05
CA HIS A 116 -17.21 -18.42 -6.85
C HIS A 116 -18.10 -17.70 -7.86
N PHE A 117 -19.01 -18.44 -8.53
CA PHE A 117 -19.96 -17.85 -9.46
C PHE A 117 -20.91 -16.87 -8.74
N LEU A 118 -21.51 -17.27 -7.62
CA LEU A 118 -22.40 -16.40 -6.84
C LEU A 118 -21.65 -15.16 -6.31
N SER A 119 -20.43 -15.33 -5.81
CA SER A 119 -19.59 -14.20 -5.38
C SER A 119 -19.32 -13.23 -6.53
N ALA A 120 -19.03 -13.72 -7.73
CA ALA A 120 -18.83 -12.88 -8.91
C ALA A 120 -20.12 -12.16 -9.33
N ALA A 121 -21.27 -12.83 -9.25
CA ALA A 121 -22.57 -12.27 -9.55
C ALA A 121 -22.95 -11.14 -8.56
N HIS A 122 -22.70 -11.32 -7.26
CA HIS A 122 -22.88 -10.26 -6.27
C HIS A 122 -21.90 -9.10 -6.47
N THR A 123 -20.62 -9.40 -6.73
CA THR A 123 -19.62 -8.38 -7.05
C THR A 123 -20.05 -7.53 -8.25
N PHE A 124 -20.67 -8.16 -9.25
CA PHE A 124 -21.25 -7.45 -10.39
C PHE A 124 -22.39 -6.51 -9.98
N GLN A 125 -23.31 -6.93 -9.10
CA GLN A 125 -24.34 -6.04 -8.55
C GLN A 125 -23.72 -4.87 -7.77
N ASP A 126 -22.69 -5.13 -6.98
CA ASP A 126 -21.97 -4.10 -6.22
C ASP A 126 -21.28 -3.10 -7.13
N HIS A 127 -20.74 -3.54 -8.28
CA HIS A 127 -20.16 -2.66 -9.29
C HIS A 127 -21.22 -1.75 -9.92
N ILE A 128 -22.43 -2.25 -10.19
CA ILE A 128 -23.55 -1.43 -10.68
C ILE A 128 -23.95 -0.42 -9.60
N PHE A 129 -24.13 -0.87 -8.36
CA PHE A 129 -24.51 -0.02 -7.23
C PHE A 129 -23.49 1.08 -6.95
N SER A 130 -22.21 0.76 -7.02
CA SER A 130 -21.10 1.70 -6.83
C SER A 130 -20.87 2.63 -8.04
N GLY A 131 -21.61 2.44 -9.14
CA GLY A 131 -21.50 3.25 -10.35
C GLY A 131 -20.23 3.00 -11.17
N TRP A 132 -19.54 1.88 -10.95
CA TRP A 132 -18.32 1.52 -11.68
C TRP A 132 -18.60 1.19 -13.15
N THR A 133 -19.82 0.73 -13.45
CA THR A 133 -20.30 0.49 -14.81
C THR A 133 -20.86 1.73 -15.50
N SER A 134 -20.82 2.91 -14.85
CA SER A 134 -21.27 4.16 -15.46
C SER A 134 -20.36 4.61 -16.60
N ASP A 135 -20.92 5.34 -17.57
CA ASP A 135 -20.15 5.89 -18.69
C ASP A 135 -19.06 6.86 -18.21
N SER A 136 -19.32 7.58 -17.11
CA SER A 136 -18.36 8.49 -16.51
C SER A 136 -17.11 7.77 -15.96
N HIS A 137 -17.29 6.58 -15.38
CA HIS A 137 -16.19 5.78 -14.84
C HIS A 137 -15.44 5.07 -15.97
N THR A 138 -16.17 4.53 -16.94
CA THR A 138 -15.61 3.90 -18.14
C THR A 138 -14.68 4.86 -18.88
N ALA A 139 -15.09 6.12 -19.10
CA ALA A 139 -14.26 7.14 -19.73
C ALA A 139 -12.98 7.47 -18.94
N LYS A 140 -13.04 7.45 -17.60
CA LYS A 140 -11.85 7.63 -16.75
C LYS A 140 -10.88 6.47 -16.89
N VAL A 141 -11.38 5.24 -16.91
CA VAL A 141 -10.56 4.03 -17.09
C VAL A 141 -9.90 4.03 -18.46
N GLU A 142 -10.60 4.39 -19.53
CA GLU A 142 -10.03 4.51 -20.87
C GLU A 142 -8.93 5.57 -20.94
N LYS A 143 -9.17 6.75 -20.35
CA LYS A 143 -8.16 7.80 -20.26
C LYS A 143 -6.91 7.34 -19.50
N SER A 144 -7.08 6.60 -18.40
CA SER A 144 -5.96 6.04 -17.64
C SER A 144 -5.19 4.98 -18.44
N LYS A 145 -5.89 4.04 -19.09
CA LYS A 145 -5.27 3.05 -19.99
C LYS A 145 -4.49 3.71 -21.12
N GLN A 146 -5.03 4.77 -21.70
CA GLN A 146 -4.36 5.52 -22.76
C GLN A 146 -3.10 6.23 -22.23
N GLY A 147 -3.17 6.88 -21.07
CA GLY A 147 -1.98 7.50 -20.47
C GLY A 147 -0.89 6.50 -20.08
N ILE A 148 -1.24 5.26 -19.72
CA ILE A 148 -0.27 4.18 -19.49
C ILE A 148 0.42 3.78 -20.80
N ARG A 149 -0.34 3.64 -21.89
CA ARG A 149 0.25 3.35 -23.22
C ARG A 149 1.15 4.47 -23.71
N ASP A 150 0.75 5.71 -23.47
CA ASP A 150 1.49 6.90 -23.88
C ASP A 150 2.66 7.23 -22.92
N GLY A 151 2.86 6.44 -21.86
CA GLY A 151 3.92 6.64 -20.85
C GLY A 151 3.77 7.91 -20.01
N THR A 152 2.63 8.61 -20.13
CA THR A 152 2.35 9.87 -19.43
C THR A 152 1.76 9.63 -18.04
N LEU A 153 1.06 8.51 -17.85
CA LEU A 153 0.49 8.09 -16.57
C LEU A 153 1.06 6.72 -16.21
N SER A 154 1.73 6.61 -15.07
CA SER A 154 2.01 5.32 -14.44
C SER A 154 0.93 5.04 -13.39
N ALA A 155 0.57 3.77 -13.25
CA ALA A 155 -0.06 3.33 -12.01
C ALA A 155 1.01 3.48 -10.92
N PRO A 156 0.78 4.30 -9.88
CA PRO A 156 1.71 4.40 -8.77
C PRO A 156 1.90 3.01 -8.14
N TYR A 157 3.09 2.75 -7.60
CA TYR A 157 3.32 1.46 -6.97
C TYR A 157 2.34 1.28 -5.82
N LYS A 158 1.85 0.05 -5.65
CA LYS A 158 0.93 -0.31 -4.57
C LYS A 158 1.45 0.19 -3.21
N ASP A 159 2.76 0.09 -3.00
CA ASP A 159 3.43 0.52 -1.77
C ASP A 159 3.48 2.05 -1.63
N GLU A 160 3.62 2.79 -2.74
CA GLU A 160 3.61 4.26 -2.75
C GLU A 160 2.20 4.83 -2.48
N GLU A 161 1.15 4.23 -3.06
CA GLU A 161 -0.23 4.60 -2.78
C GLU A 161 -0.64 4.21 -1.37
N TRP A 162 -0.22 3.02 -0.92
CA TRP A 162 -0.46 2.59 0.45
C TRP A 162 0.23 3.54 1.44
N ASP A 163 1.48 3.94 1.17
CA ASP A 163 2.17 4.97 1.96
C ASP A 163 1.40 6.30 1.91
N ASN A 164 0.92 6.75 0.75
CA ASN A 164 0.19 8.01 0.58
C ASN A 164 -1.19 8.01 1.27
N GLN A 165 -1.94 6.93 1.20
CA GLN A 165 -3.27 6.81 1.81
C GLN A 165 -3.16 6.60 3.32
N ASN A 166 -2.19 5.78 3.76
CA ASN A 166 -1.93 5.56 5.19
C ASN A 166 -0.96 6.60 5.79
N ARG A 167 -0.61 7.66 5.04
CA ARG A 167 0.10 8.84 5.56
C ARG A 167 -0.81 9.77 6.36
N ASN A 168 -2.11 9.80 6.04
CA ASN A 168 -3.14 10.60 6.72
C ASN A 168 -3.82 9.88 7.88
N ASP A 169 -3.85 8.54 7.84
CA ASP A 169 -3.84 7.80 9.08
C ASP A 169 -2.51 8.11 9.73
N ALA A 170 -2.53 9.10 10.61
CA ALA A 170 -1.54 9.28 11.65
C ALA A 170 -1.59 8.05 12.56
N GLN A 171 -1.38 6.86 12.00
CA GLN A 171 -1.26 5.53 12.58
C GLN A 171 -0.09 4.75 11.92
N TRP A 172 0.54 5.28 10.86
CA TRP A 172 1.89 4.83 10.47
C TRP A 172 2.99 5.77 11.00
N LEU A 173 2.73 7.08 11.01
CA LEU A 173 3.42 8.03 11.90
C LEU A 173 2.93 7.94 13.36
N THR A 174 1.76 7.32 13.59
CA THR A 174 1.44 6.69 14.88
C THR A 174 1.21 5.19 14.73
N LEU A 175 2.23 4.45 14.25
CA LEU A 175 2.51 3.18 14.96
C LEU A 175 2.37 3.57 16.42
N PRO A 176 1.46 3.03 17.25
CA PRO A 176 0.94 3.69 18.46
C PRO A 176 2.07 4.12 19.36
N GLU A 177 2.73 5.25 19.13
CA GLU A 177 4.19 5.40 19.22
C GLU A 177 5.08 4.13 19.04
N SER A 178 4.59 2.94 18.70
CA SER A 178 4.89 1.77 19.51
C SER A 178 5.26 2.21 20.94
N SER A 179 4.26 2.36 21.80
CA SER A 179 4.39 2.42 23.24
C SER A 179 5.03 1.13 23.79
N THR A 180 5.55 0.24 22.93
CA THR A 180 6.89 -0.32 23.15
C THR A 180 7.91 0.83 23.25
N ARG A 181 7.80 1.62 24.31
CA ARG A 181 8.77 2.44 25.05
C ARG A 181 10.25 2.20 24.71
N ALA A 182 10.72 2.19 23.46
CA ALA A 182 11.92 1.42 23.08
C ALA A 182 12.09 0.07 23.84
N GLY A 183 11.01 -0.59 24.29
CA GLY A 183 11.07 -1.66 25.29
C GLY A 183 12.03 -1.36 26.46
N GLN A 184 12.78 -2.36 26.91
CA GLN A 184 13.89 -2.13 27.84
C GLN A 184 15.15 -1.56 27.14
N ALA A 185 15.20 -1.56 25.80
CA ALA A 185 16.29 -0.94 25.03
C ALA A 185 16.33 0.59 25.14
N ALA A 186 15.31 1.23 25.74
CA ALA A 186 15.30 2.64 26.15
C ALA A 186 16.49 3.03 27.04
N GLU A 187 17.08 2.07 27.74
CA GLU A 187 18.22 2.28 28.62
C GLU A 187 19.53 2.46 27.83
N VAL A 188 19.64 1.88 26.63
CA VAL A 188 20.83 2.00 25.78
C VAL A 188 20.92 3.42 25.23
N LYS A 189 21.94 4.16 25.61
CA LYS A 189 22.20 5.52 25.11
C LYS A 189 23.05 5.49 23.85
N PHE A 190 23.04 6.59 23.11
CA PHE A 190 23.89 6.76 21.94
C PHE A 190 25.38 6.60 22.28
N THR A 191 25.77 7.10 23.45
CA THR A 191 27.11 6.92 24.00
C THR A 191 27.49 5.46 24.24
N ASP A 192 26.51 4.56 24.44
CA ASP A 192 26.75 3.13 24.61
C ASP A 192 27.03 2.46 23.26
N LEU A 193 26.32 2.86 22.19
CA LEU A 193 26.63 2.38 20.84
C LEU A 193 28.03 2.81 20.40
N VAL A 194 28.43 4.03 20.75
CA VAL A 194 29.78 4.55 20.48
C VAL A 194 30.84 3.81 21.30
N HIS A 195 30.58 3.58 22.59
CA HIS A 195 31.53 2.89 23.48
C HIS A 195 31.76 1.43 23.08
N ASN A 196 30.72 0.72 22.63
CA ASN A 196 30.80 -0.67 22.19
C ASN A 196 31.21 -0.81 20.71
N ALA A 197 31.72 0.26 20.08
CA ALA A 197 32.15 0.28 18.68
C ALA A 197 31.06 -0.15 17.66
N ILE A 198 29.78 0.03 18.01
CA ILE A 198 28.66 -0.17 17.09
C ILE A 198 28.60 0.96 16.07
N ILE A 199 28.94 2.19 16.48
CA ILE A 199 29.20 3.32 15.58
C ILE A 199 30.72 3.54 15.51
N GLN A 200 31.26 3.67 14.31
CA GLN A 200 32.70 3.69 14.03
C GLN A 200 33.09 4.89 13.18
N VAL A 201 34.37 5.25 13.24
CA VAL A 201 34.95 6.28 12.36
C VAL A 201 34.88 5.80 10.91
N GLY A 202 34.41 6.67 10.01
CA GLY A 202 34.18 6.37 8.61
C GLY A 202 32.75 5.91 8.28
N ASP A 203 31.91 5.65 9.28
CA ASP A 203 30.48 5.41 9.05
C ASP A 203 29.78 6.68 8.55
N LEU A 204 28.72 6.49 7.76
CA LEU A 204 27.86 7.56 7.28
C LEU A 204 26.48 7.44 7.92
N ILE A 205 26.02 8.50 8.59
CA ILE A 205 24.70 8.60 9.20
C ILE A 205 23.82 9.43 8.28
N SER A 206 22.81 8.81 7.68
CA SER A 206 21.88 9.48 6.78
C SER A 206 20.58 9.82 7.51
N TYR A 207 20.18 11.07 7.42
CA TYR A 207 18.97 11.63 7.97
C TYR A 207 17.93 11.81 6.88
N LYS A 208 16.69 11.39 7.14
CA LYS A 208 15.54 11.67 6.29
C LYS A 208 14.31 11.91 7.15
N ARG A 209 13.66 13.07 6.97
CA ARG A 209 12.42 13.39 7.68
C ARG A 209 11.49 14.25 6.84
N ASN A 210 10.21 13.90 6.86
CA ASN A 210 9.14 14.67 6.24
C ASN A 210 8.44 15.54 7.29
N PHE A 211 8.27 16.82 6.97
CA PHE A 211 7.56 17.81 7.76
C PHE A 211 6.23 18.15 7.09
N THR A 212 5.15 17.58 7.64
CA THR A 212 3.77 17.79 7.18
C THR A 212 3.35 19.26 7.18
N ASN A 213 3.84 20.03 8.14
CA ASN A 213 3.52 21.46 8.31
C ASN A 213 4.12 22.37 7.21
N GLY A 214 4.78 21.81 6.19
CA GLY A 214 5.22 22.55 5.02
C GLY A 214 5.35 21.71 3.75
N ASN A 215 4.96 20.43 3.78
CA ASN A 215 5.27 19.45 2.73
C ASN A 215 6.76 19.44 2.34
N ILE A 216 7.65 19.56 3.34
CA ILE A 216 9.10 19.65 3.14
C ILE A 216 9.72 18.33 3.57
N VAL A 217 10.52 17.73 2.69
CA VAL A 217 11.39 16.61 3.03
C VAL A 217 12.82 17.14 3.19
N ILE A 218 13.42 16.84 4.34
CA ILE A 218 14.82 17.15 4.61
C ILE A 218 15.60 15.84 4.62
N GLU A 219 16.61 15.78 3.76
CA GLU A 219 17.55 14.66 3.66
C GLU A 219 18.97 15.20 3.79
N LYS A 220 19.78 14.60 4.66
CA LYS A 220 21.18 15.00 4.89
C LYS A 220 22.05 13.83 5.30
N ASP A 221 23.26 13.79 4.79
CA ASP A 221 24.26 12.80 5.14
C ASP A 221 25.34 13.39 6.07
N ALA A 222 25.78 12.58 7.03
CA ALA A 222 26.73 12.96 8.07
C ALA A 222 27.85 11.91 8.20
N LEU A 223 29.10 12.30 7.99
CA LEU A 223 30.24 11.38 8.08
C LEU A 223 30.85 11.42 9.49
N VAL A 224 31.04 10.25 10.10
CA VAL A 224 31.74 10.12 11.38
C VAL A 224 33.24 10.31 11.18
N GLN A 225 33.76 11.49 11.55
CA GLN A 225 35.17 11.84 11.39
C GLN A 225 36.02 11.34 12.55
N SER A 226 35.55 11.57 13.78
CA SER A 226 36.30 11.16 14.97
C SER A 226 35.37 10.88 16.14
N ILE A 227 35.85 10.07 17.07
CA ILE A 227 35.13 9.69 18.28
C ILE A 227 36.06 9.94 19.46
N ASP A 228 35.69 10.86 20.35
CA ASP A 228 36.40 11.05 21.61
C ASP A 228 35.92 9.99 22.61
N ARG A 229 36.81 9.04 22.94
CA ARG A 229 36.49 7.93 23.85
C ARG A 229 36.30 8.39 25.30
N ARG A 230 36.86 9.52 25.71
CA ARG A 230 36.77 10.03 27.09
C ARG A 230 35.41 10.68 27.34
N THR A 231 34.97 11.53 26.42
CA THR A 231 33.68 12.23 26.51
C THR A 231 32.54 11.43 25.89
N LYS A 232 32.85 10.37 25.12
CA LYS A 232 31.93 9.59 24.30
C LYS A 232 31.19 10.46 23.26
N SER A 233 31.78 11.58 22.87
CA SER A 233 31.23 12.46 21.84
C SER A 233 31.71 12.05 20.45
N VAL A 234 30.85 12.25 19.46
CA VAL A 234 31.13 11.93 18.06
C VAL A 234 31.20 13.23 17.28
N THR A 235 32.28 13.43 16.53
CA THR A 235 32.44 14.57 15.63
C THR A 235 32.07 14.15 14.21
N LEU A 236 31.12 14.86 13.63
CA LEU A 236 30.52 14.60 12.32
C LEU A 236 30.86 15.71 11.33
N LEU A 237 31.07 15.33 10.07
CA LEU A 237 31.17 16.25 8.93
C LEU A 237 29.85 16.27 8.18
N LEU A 238 29.34 17.47 7.91
CA LEU A 238 27.99 17.73 7.41
C LEU A 238 28.03 18.72 6.24
N PRO A 239 27.20 18.57 5.21
CA PRO A 239 27.10 19.56 4.14
C PRO A 239 26.28 20.79 4.58
N ASN A 240 26.73 21.97 4.14
CA ASN A 240 26.07 23.25 4.41
C ASN A 240 24.75 23.43 3.65
N GLY A 241 23.89 24.31 4.17
CA GLY A 241 22.63 24.70 3.54
C GLY A 241 21.68 23.52 3.34
N THR A 242 21.00 23.47 2.19
CA THR A 242 20.02 22.41 1.85
C THR A 242 20.64 21.22 1.12
N THR A 243 21.98 21.18 0.98
CA THR A 243 22.66 20.08 0.30
C THR A 243 22.50 18.79 1.08
N GLN A 244 22.14 17.72 0.37
CA GLN A 244 21.84 16.41 0.94
C GLN A 244 23.11 15.58 1.16
N HIS A 245 23.87 15.36 0.10
CA HIS A 245 25.01 14.43 0.10
C HIS A 245 26.32 15.13 0.42
N LEU A 246 27.28 14.35 0.93
CA LEU A 246 28.66 14.82 1.09
C LEU A 246 29.40 14.77 -0.25
N PRO A 247 30.39 15.66 -0.48
CA PRO A 247 31.25 15.62 -1.64
C PRO A 247 31.99 14.28 -1.76
N ALA A 248 32.17 13.79 -2.99
CA ALA A 248 32.84 12.52 -3.28
C ALA A 248 34.24 12.42 -2.66
N VAL A 249 34.94 13.55 -2.51
CA VAL A 249 36.28 13.65 -1.89
C VAL A 249 36.29 13.16 -0.43
N LEU A 250 35.17 13.32 0.30
CA LEU A 250 35.03 12.87 1.69
C LEU A 250 34.49 11.45 1.81
N LEU A 251 33.96 10.89 0.72
CA LEU A 251 33.30 9.58 0.75
C LEU A 251 34.28 8.42 0.57
N GLY A 252 35.54 8.67 0.22
CA GLY A 252 36.59 7.66 0.14
C GLY A 252 36.98 7.05 1.51
N ARG A 253 37.75 5.95 1.49
CA ARG A 253 38.31 5.35 2.73
C ARG A 253 39.30 6.27 3.43
N VAL A 254 40.05 7.04 2.66
CA VAL A 254 40.85 8.16 3.14
C VAL A 254 40.11 9.42 2.73
N PRO A 255 39.36 10.07 3.63
CA PRO A 255 38.69 11.32 3.30
C PRO A 255 39.74 12.38 2.99
N GLY A 256 39.55 13.12 1.89
CA GLY A 256 40.36 14.31 1.60
C GLY A 256 40.05 15.46 2.58
N ASP A 257 40.74 16.58 2.41
CA ASP A 257 40.49 17.75 3.27
C ASP A 257 39.09 18.33 2.99
N PRO A 258 38.31 18.67 4.04
CA PRO A 258 37.00 19.28 3.88
C PRO A 258 37.15 20.69 3.28
N ASP A 259 36.28 21.02 2.33
CA ASP A 259 36.16 22.38 1.80
C ASP A 259 35.29 23.28 2.70
N ASP A 260 35.16 24.56 2.34
CA ASP A 260 34.34 25.54 3.07
C ASP A 260 32.83 25.19 3.07
N SER A 261 32.40 24.22 2.26
CA SER A 261 31.00 23.77 2.19
C SER A 261 30.65 22.76 3.29
N ILE A 262 31.63 22.33 4.08
CA ILE A 262 31.47 21.31 5.12
C ILE A 262 31.55 21.94 6.52
N ARG A 263 30.64 21.53 7.40
CA ARG A 263 30.65 21.87 8.83
C ARG A 263 31.01 20.67 9.67
N SER A 264 31.83 20.92 10.67
CA SER A 264 32.08 19.98 11.77
C SER A 264 31.10 20.22 12.91
N MET A 265 30.54 19.16 13.46
CA MET A 265 29.63 19.21 14.61
C MET A 265 29.94 18.08 15.58
N THR A 266 30.03 18.41 16.87
CA THR A 266 30.22 17.39 17.92
C THR A 266 28.89 17.11 18.61
N ILE A 267 28.51 15.83 18.67
CA ILE A 267 27.25 15.37 19.23
C ILE A 267 27.43 14.33 20.32
N MET A 268 26.43 14.20 21.19
CA MET A 268 26.33 13.14 22.19
C MET A 268 24.98 12.40 22.17
N SER A 269 24.04 12.84 21.33
CA SER A 269 22.73 12.20 21.18
C SER A 269 22.14 12.42 19.78
N PRO A 270 21.23 11.55 19.30
CA PRO A 270 20.57 11.70 18.01
C PRO A 270 19.68 12.95 17.95
N SER A 271 19.06 13.35 19.07
CA SER A 271 18.27 14.59 19.13
C SER A 271 19.13 15.84 18.92
N MET A 272 20.37 15.84 19.42
CA MET A 272 21.34 16.91 19.18
C MET A 272 21.73 16.97 17.71
N LEU A 273 21.97 15.81 17.09
CA LEU A 273 22.24 15.72 15.65
C LEU A 273 21.08 16.24 14.82
N GLU A 274 19.86 15.79 15.10
CA GLU A 274 18.66 16.21 14.37
C GLU A 274 18.46 17.72 14.46
N THR A 275 18.57 18.29 15.66
CA THR A 275 18.45 19.73 15.86
C THR A 275 19.52 20.48 15.07
N GLY A 276 20.75 20.00 15.09
CA GLY A 276 21.87 20.58 14.36
C GLY A 276 21.70 20.52 12.83
N LEU A 277 21.24 19.39 12.29
CA LEU A 277 20.95 19.23 10.86
C LEU A 277 19.85 20.19 10.40
N LEU A 278 18.79 20.33 11.20
CA LEU A 278 17.68 21.24 10.90
C LEU A 278 18.07 22.72 11.04
N ASP A 279 19.01 23.05 11.93
CA ASP A 279 19.59 24.40 12.01
C ASP A 279 20.45 24.72 10.79
N ILE A 280 21.22 23.75 10.28
CA ILE A 280 22.03 23.93 9.06
C ILE A 280 21.16 24.06 7.82
N ASP A 281 20.10 23.26 7.72
CA ASP A 281 19.16 23.30 6.58
C ASP A 281 18.33 24.58 6.55
N GLY A 282 17.88 25.07 7.72
CA GLY A 282 17.22 26.35 7.88
C GLY A 282 15.76 26.44 7.41
N ARG A 283 15.25 25.44 6.68
CA ARG A 283 13.86 25.44 6.18
C ARG A 283 12.80 25.16 7.25
N VAL A 284 13.19 24.63 8.41
CA VAL A 284 12.27 24.31 9.52
C VAL A 284 12.62 25.10 10.78
N GLU A 285 11.72 26.03 11.12
CA GLU A 285 11.76 26.81 12.35
C GLU A 285 11.77 25.91 13.61
N ARG A 286 12.52 26.30 14.64
CA ARG A 286 12.67 25.53 15.88
C ARG A 286 11.34 25.16 16.56
N GLY A 287 10.37 26.07 16.59
CA GLY A 287 9.06 25.83 17.20
C GLY A 287 8.16 24.84 16.43
N LYS A 288 8.46 24.59 15.15
CA LYS A 288 7.74 23.64 14.29
C LYS A 288 8.42 22.28 14.21
N ARG A 289 9.54 22.09 14.94
CA ARG A 289 10.25 20.82 14.98
C ARG A 289 9.46 19.83 15.84
N PRO A 290 9.18 18.63 15.33
CA PRO A 290 8.45 17.61 16.07
C PRO A 290 9.29 17.09 17.25
N ASN A 291 8.66 16.90 18.41
CA ASN A 291 9.27 16.28 19.60
C ASN A 291 9.39 14.74 19.47
N GLY A 292 9.65 14.23 18.27
CA GLY A 292 9.63 12.80 17.97
C GLY A 292 10.91 12.06 18.35
N ASN A 293 10.85 10.73 18.26
CA ASN A 293 12.00 9.87 18.49
C ASN A 293 13.02 9.95 17.33
N ALA A 294 14.02 10.81 17.47
CA ALA A 294 15.08 11.05 16.48
C ALA A 294 15.80 9.76 16.03
N TRP A 295 15.87 8.71 16.86
CA TRP A 295 16.50 7.44 16.51
C TRP A 295 15.89 6.75 15.28
N LYS A 296 14.61 6.99 14.99
CA LYS A 296 13.91 6.41 13.83
C LYS A 296 14.25 7.13 12.51
N SER A 297 14.78 8.35 12.57
CA SER A 297 15.05 9.19 11.40
C SER A 297 16.48 9.06 10.86
N PHE A 298 17.32 8.25 11.50
CA PHE A 298 18.72 8.05 11.12
C PHE A 298 18.98 6.61 10.69
N THR A 299 19.63 6.47 9.54
CA THR A 299 20.13 5.19 9.02
C THR A 299 21.65 5.21 9.02
N LEU A 300 22.25 4.15 9.57
CA LEU A 300 23.70 3.97 9.57
C LEU A 300 24.13 3.23 8.29
N TRP A 301 25.19 3.73 7.66
CA TRP A 301 25.78 3.18 6.45
C TRP A 301 27.25 2.88 6.69
N ARG A 302 27.68 1.68 6.34
CA ARG A 302 29.02 1.15 6.64
C ARG A 302 29.65 0.51 5.42
N TRP A 303 30.98 0.54 5.35
CA TRP A 303 31.74 -0.16 4.34
C TRP A 303 31.56 -1.68 4.45
N LYS A 304 31.36 -2.34 3.31
CA LYS A 304 31.39 -3.80 3.25
C LYS A 304 32.81 -4.30 3.54
N ASN A 305 32.93 -5.30 4.42
CA ASN A 305 34.19 -5.98 4.64
C ASN A 305 34.56 -6.78 3.38
N GLY A 306 35.71 -6.47 2.77
CA GLY A 306 36.36 -7.37 1.81
C GLY A 306 36.13 -7.15 0.31
N ASN A 307 35.81 -5.95 -0.18
CA ASN A 307 35.97 -5.66 -1.61
C ASN A 307 36.65 -4.30 -1.81
N GLU A 308 37.83 -4.34 -2.44
CA GLU A 308 38.75 -3.21 -2.63
C GLU A 308 38.57 -2.46 -3.96
N GLU A 309 37.57 -2.74 -4.81
CA GLU A 309 37.64 -2.26 -6.21
C GLU A 309 36.37 -1.67 -6.84
N LEU A 310 35.27 -1.48 -6.10
CA LEU A 310 34.14 -0.67 -6.59
C LEU A 310 34.10 0.68 -5.87
N PHE A 311 35.14 1.48 -6.08
CA PHE A 311 35.16 2.85 -5.60
C PHE A 311 34.22 3.73 -6.44
N GLY A 312 33.22 4.33 -5.79
CA GLY A 312 32.81 5.70 -6.11
C GLY A 312 31.76 5.91 -7.20
N LEU A 313 30.79 5.01 -7.40
CA LEU A 313 29.65 5.30 -8.29
C LEU A 313 28.32 5.53 -7.56
N ASP A 314 28.24 5.29 -6.25
CA ASP A 314 27.04 5.62 -5.47
C ASP A 314 27.22 6.90 -4.64
N GLU A 315 26.08 7.52 -4.28
CA GLU A 315 26.00 8.78 -3.55
C GLU A 315 26.59 8.72 -2.12
N ARG A 316 26.99 7.53 -1.63
CA ARG A 316 27.46 7.27 -0.26
C ARG A 316 28.84 6.59 -0.22
N GLY A 317 29.51 6.53 -1.36
CA GLY A 317 30.87 6.03 -1.53
C GLY A 317 31.02 4.51 -1.61
N GLY A 318 29.97 3.71 -1.74
CA GLY A 318 30.04 2.24 -1.72
C GLY A 318 29.74 1.63 -0.35
N ARG A 319 29.17 2.41 0.56
CA ARG A 319 28.67 1.93 1.87
C ARG A 319 27.32 1.25 1.69
N GLU A 320 27.04 0.23 2.49
CA GLU A 320 25.74 -0.43 2.55
C GLU A 320 24.94 0.01 3.78
N SER A 321 23.61 -0.02 3.65
CA SER A 321 22.71 0.29 4.75
C SER A 321 22.83 -0.79 5.84
N HIS A 322 23.31 -0.40 7.01
CA HIS A 322 23.46 -1.28 8.17
C HIS A 322 22.21 -1.30 9.06
N GLY A 323 21.23 -0.42 8.79
CA GLY A 323 19.96 -0.31 9.51
C GLY A 323 19.75 1.03 10.18
N THR A 324 18.55 1.25 10.73
CA THR A 324 18.25 2.49 11.46
C THR A 324 18.87 2.46 12.86
N LEU A 325 19.23 3.63 13.40
CA LEU A 325 19.77 3.70 14.76
C LEU A 325 18.79 3.11 15.79
N PHE A 326 17.49 3.22 15.55
CA PHE A 326 16.46 2.58 16.37
C PHE A 326 16.58 1.05 16.39
N TYR A 327 16.70 0.40 15.24
CA TYR A 327 16.82 -1.07 15.18
C TYR A 327 18.19 -1.55 15.67
N ILE A 328 19.27 -0.86 15.30
CA ILE A 328 20.63 -1.17 15.76
C ILE A 328 20.69 -1.15 17.30
N ARG A 329 20.06 -0.15 17.91
CA ARG A 329 19.93 -0.05 19.37
C ARG A 329 19.15 -1.23 19.96
N GLY A 330 18.07 -1.65 19.32
CA GLY A 330 17.28 -2.81 19.72
C GLY A 330 18.07 -4.11 19.66
N CYS A 331 18.78 -4.37 18.56
CA CYS A 331 19.64 -5.54 18.41
C CYS A 331 20.72 -5.58 19.49
N PHE A 332 21.44 -4.47 19.68
CA PHE A 332 22.48 -4.38 20.71
C PHE A 332 21.95 -4.64 22.13
N TYR A 333 20.71 -4.26 22.42
CA TYR A 333 20.09 -4.56 23.70
C TYR A 333 19.81 -6.06 23.89
N HIS A 334 19.35 -6.75 22.84
CA HIS A 334 19.02 -8.18 22.90
C HIS A 334 20.24 -9.11 22.82
N ASP A 335 21.33 -8.64 22.24
CA ASP A 335 22.59 -9.40 22.11
C ASP A 335 23.46 -9.35 23.38
N ARG A 336 23.01 -8.67 24.44
CA ARG A 336 23.74 -8.40 25.68
C ARG A 336 23.37 -9.35 26.81
#